data_AF-A0A8T5J979-F1
#
_entry.id   AF-A0A8T5J979-F1
#
_cell.length_a   1.000
_cell.length_b   1.000
_cell.length_c   1.000
_cell.angle_alpha   90.00
_cell.angle_beta   90.00
_cell.angle_gamma   90.00
#
_symmetry.space_group_name_H-M   'P 1'
#
loop_
_entity.id
_entity.type
_entity.pdbx_description
1 polymer ?
#
loop_
_entity_poly.entity_id
_entity_poly.type
_entity_poly.pdbx_seq_one_letter_code
_entity_poly.pdbx_strand_id
1 'polypeptide(L)'
;MKSDTLNWKKLVATATILIVVVAAVWFYLVASYESDLGTSNIIVPDSTFSASDSSIDNQLLQLSFDDDGEDLLWSSLEISLIIDGRSNTCSFGSQSNSNQTSSKVDPNLGADGATFTTVIDATEDGEFTYLELAEQLEGNDSNYWMKFSSTDVFLNNDVNWTFVEGADFSEIKGTSGLELSSNTDDRLEWYTYDMSVHRVDPNDGVYVIESNNSWYKVKFLSYYNSEDESRYPTIQIAALDGTIFPALENPEIVVPSPCLIVTDDLDTLSWNADEKISLVENGIDLCNGKCVIAIKVEFETIPVEIEDSEVEI
;
A
#
# COMPACT_ATOMS: atom_id res chain seq x y z
N MET A 1 -5.65 -2.97 -70.54
CA MET A 1 -5.58 -2.79 -69.08
C MET A 1 -4.41 -3.61 -68.56
N LYS A 2 -3.33 -2.95 -68.16
CA LYS A 2 -2.14 -3.60 -67.57
C LYS A 2 -2.50 -3.87 -66.10
N SER A 3 -2.66 -5.13 -65.73
CA SER A 3 -2.89 -5.52 -64.34
C SER A 3 -1.57 -5.33 -63.60
N ASP A 4 -1.51 -4.36 -62.70
CA ASP A 4 -0.38 -4.20 -61.79
C ASP A 4 -0.31 -5.44 -60.90
N THR A 5 0.61 -6.34 -61.22
CA THR A 5 0.98 -7.46 -60.35
C THR A 5 1.57 -6.87 -59.07
N LEU A 6 0.73 -6.77 -58.05
CA LEU A 6 1.07 -6.40 -56.68
C LEU A 6 2.34 -7.14 -56.26
N ASN A 7 3.41 -6.40 -55.98
CA ASN A 7 4.71 -6.98 -55.66
C ASN A 7 4.66 -7.55 -54.23
N TRP A 8 4.19 -8.79 -54.11
CA TRP A 8 3.96 -9.52 -52.86
C TRP A 8 5.14 -9.41 -51.89
N LYS A 9 6.38 -9.43 -52.38
CA LYS A 9 7.58 -9.27 -51.54
C LYS A 9 7.66 -7.90 -50.87
N LYS A 10 7.27 -6.82 -51.56
CA LYS A 10 7.18 -5.47 -50.98
C LYS A 10 6.04 -5.39 -49.98
N LEU A 11 4.90 -6.02 -50.26
CA LEU A 11 3.76 -6.06 -49.34
C LEU A 11 4.09 -6.79 -48.03
N VAL A 12 4.75 -7.94 -48.14
CA VAL A 12 5.25 -8.69 -46.98
C VAL A 12 6.28 -7.85 -46.22
N ALA A 13 7.26 -7.24 -46.90
CA ALA A 13 8.25 -6.39 -46.24
C ALA A 13 7.61 -5.20 -45.50
N THR A 14 6.65 -4.52 -46.13
CA THR A 14 5.90 -3.42 -45.50
C THR A 14 5.07 -3.89 -44.31
N ALA A 15 4.37 -5.02 -44.43
CA ALA A 15 3.61 -5.60 -43.32
C ALA A 15 4.52 -6.02 -42.16
N THR A 16 5.66 -6.65 -42.44
CA THR A 16 6.64 -7.02 -41.41
C THR A 16 7.20 -5.79 -40.70
N ILE A 17 7.58 -4.74 -41.44
CA ILE A 17 8.04 -3.48 -40.83
C ILE A 17 6.95 -2.88 -39.94
N LEU A 18 5.71 -2.88 -40.40
CA LEU A 18 4.59 -2.33 -39.64
C LEU A 18 4.33 -3.12 -38.36
N ILE A 19 4.38 -4.46 -38.41
CA ILE A 19 4.27 -5.31 -37.22
C ILE A 19 5.40 -5.03 -36.23
N VAL A 20 6.65 -4.90 -36.72
CA VAL A 20 7.80 -4.60 -35.86
C VAL A 20 7.66 -3.22 -35.19
N VAL A 21 7.20 -2.20 -35.93
CA VAL A 21 6.97 -0.87 -35.36
C VAL A 21 5.85 -0.91 -34.31
N VAL A 22 4.73 -1.59 -34.60
CA VAL A 22 3.63 -1.74 -33.63
C VAL A 22 4.10 -2.48 -32.38
N ALA A 23 4.85 -3.56 -32.54
CA ALA A 23 5.41 -4.30 -31.40
C ALA A 23 6.41 -3.46 -30.58
N ALA A 24 7.23 -2.64 -31.23
CA ALA A 24 8.16 -1.74 -30.55
C ALA A 24 7.44 -0.63 -29.78
N VAL A 25 6.38 -0.05 -30.36
CA VAL A 25 5.54 0.96 -29.68
C VAL A 25 4.80 0.34 -28.50
N TRP A 26 4.20 -0.85 -28.68
CA TRP A 26 3.51 -1.55 -27.60
C TRP A 26 4.49 -1.94 -26.47
N PHE A 27 5.66 -2.48 -26.81
CA PHE A 27 6.71 -2.79 -25.83
C PHE A 27 7.15 -1.54 -25.07
N TYR A 28 7.27 -0.40 -25.76
CA TYR A 28 7.58 0.87 -25.11
C TYR A 28 6.48 1.28 -24.11
N LEU A 29 5.20 1.21 -24.50
CA LEU A 29 4.08 1.55 -23.59
C LEU A 29 4.05 0.66 -22.34
N VAL A 30 4.32 -0.63 -22.49
CA VAL A 30 4.40 -1.57 -21.35
C VAL A 30 5.62 -1.28 -20.47
N ALA A 31 6.78 -1.03 -21.08
CA ALA A 31 8.02 -0.79 -20.34
C ALA A 31 8.10 0.59 -19.69
N SER A 32 7.29 1.55 -20.13
CA SER A 32 7.19 2.89 -19.55
C SER A 32 5.90 3.07 -18.74
N TYR A 33 5.23 1.99 -18.36
CA TYR A 33 4.09 2.07 -17.47
C TYR A 33 4.57 2.52 -16.09
N GLU A 34 3.98 3.61 -15.59
CA GLU A 34 4.10 4.06 -14.22
C GLU A 34 2.75 3.83 -13.55
N SER A 35 2.77 3.33 -12.32
CA SER A 35 1.55 3.15 -11.54
C SER A 35 0.98 4.53 -11.18
N ASP A 36 -0.35 4.63 -11.12
CA ASP A 36 -1.01 5.81 -10.54
C ASP A 36 -0.85 5.86 -9.00
N LEU A 37 -0.29 4.81 -8.38
CA LEU A 37 0.07 4.79 -6.97
C LEU A 37 1.34 5.58 -6.69
N GLY A 38 1.45 6.07 -5.46
CA GLY A 38 2.65 6.75 -4.98
C GLY A 38 2.51 8.26 -5.07
N THR A 39 3.65 8.96 -5.05
CA THR A 39 3.71 10.41 -5.03
C THR A 39 4.95 10.90 -5.76
N SER A 40 4.89 12.15 -6.24
CA SER A 40 6.05 12.86 -6.79
C SER A 40 6.81 13.69 -5.75
N ASN A 41 6.41 13.63 -4.47
CA ASN A 41 7.10 14.31 -3.39
C ASN A 41 8.56 13.85 -3.27
N ILE A 42 9.43 14.80 -2.94
CA ILE A 42 10.82 14.53 -2.54
C ILE A 42 10.93 14.86 -1.06
N ILE A 43 11.43 13.92 -0.26
CA ILE A 43 11.64 14.09 1.17
C ILE A 43 13.03 14.65 1.43
N VAL A 44 13.10 15.70 2.24
CA VAL A 44 14.31 16.41 2.64
C VAL A 44 14.58 16.13 4.12
N PRO A 45 15.60 15.32 4.44
CA PRO A 45 16.00 15.08 5.82
C PRO A 45 16.86 16.22 6.39
N ASP A 46 16.64 16.55 7.65
CA ASP A 46 17.41 17.56 8.40
C ASP A 46 17.90 16.98 9.73
N SER A 47 19.23 16.97 9.92
CA SER A 47 19.90 16.48 11.13
C SER A 47 20.38 17.58 12.08
N THR A 48 19.98 18.83 11.85
CA THR A 48 20.44 19.99 12.67
C THR A 48 20.11 19.83 14.16
N PHE A 49 19.00 19.15 14.47
CA PHE A 49 18.50 18.93 15.83
C PHE A 49 18.67 17.49 16.31
N SER A 50 19.47 16.69 15.60
CA SER A 50 19.69 15.29 15.93
C SER A 50 20.52 15.12 17.19
N ALA A 51 20.18 14.09 17.97
CA ALA A 51 20.95 13.60 19.11
C ALA A 51 21.19 12.09 18.96
N SER A 52 22.36 11.64 19.39
CA SER A 52 22.81 10.25 19.30
C SER A 52 23.60 9.88 20.56
N ASP A 53 22.93 9.90 21.71
CA ASP A 53 23.52 9.51 22.99
C ASP A 53 22.75 8.35 23.63
N SER A 54 23.14 7.93 24.84
CA SER A 54 22.51 6.78 25.52
C SER A 54 21.08 7.01 26.02
N SER A 55 20.45 8.15 25.72
CA SER A 55 19.02 8.34 25.94
C SER A 55 18.18 7.40 25.07
N ILE A 56 16.89 7.31 25.37
CA ILE A 56 15.92 6.44 24.69
C ILE A 56 14.75 7.24 24.09
N ASP A 57 14.95 8.54 23.98
CA ASP A 57 14.02 9.56 23.50
C ASP A 57 14.75 10.61 22.65
N ASN A 58 15.89 10.25 22.05
CA ASN A 58 16.62 11.16 21.18
C ASN A 58 15.80 11.47 19.94
N GLN A 59 15.78 12.75 19.57
CA GLN A 59 15.36 13.15 18.23
C GLN A 59 16.44 12.73 17.24
N LEU A 60 16.12 11.83 16.31
CA LEU A 60 17.08 11.29 15.36
C LEU A 60 17.16 12.13 14.09
N LEU A 61 16.02 12.55 13.54
CA LEU A 61 15.93 13.30 12.28
C LEU A 61 14.67 14.18 12.26
N GLN A 62 14.67 15.22 11.43
CA GLN A 62 13.45 15.84 10.93
C GLN A 62 13.28 15.53 9.45
N LEU A 63 12.04 15.35 9.01
CA LEU A 63 11.70 15.20 7.61
C LEU A 63 10.71 16.31 7.21
N SER A 64 10.85 16.80 5.98
CA SER A 64 9.89 17.68 5.31
C SER A 64 9.83 17.33 3.83
N PHE A 65 8.86 17.85 3.09
CA PHE A 65 8.89 17.79 1.64
C PHE A 65 9.73 18.94 1.05
N ASP A 66 10.25 18.74 -0.17
CA ASP A 66 10.75 19.82 -1.01
C ASP A 66 9.61 20.75 -1.43
N ASP A 67 9.94 21.91 -2.01
CA ASP A 67 8.96 22.90 -2.47
C ASP A 67 7.88 22.27 -3.38
N ASP A 68 6.62 22.70 -3.22
CA ASP A 68 5.45 22.23 -3.98
C ASP A 68 5.02 20.77 -3.72
N GLY A 69 5.37 20.18 -2.57
CA GLY A 69 4.86 18.87 -2.16
C GLY A 69 3.32 18.81 -2.01
N GLU A 70 2.77 17.59 -2.05
CA GLU A 70 1.36 17.30 -1.77
C GLU A 70 1.15 16.63 -0.40
N ASP A 71 -0.06 16.72 0.14
CA ASP A 71 -0.40 16.08 1.42
C ASP A 71 -0.45 14.56 1.26
N LEU A 72 0.21 13.81 2.16
CA LEU A 72 0.24 12.35 2.12
C LEU A 72 -0.55 11.76 3.29
N LEU A 73 -1.52 10.88 3.02
CA LEU A 73 -2.30 10.22 4.08
C LEU A 73 -1.41 9.35 4.98
N TRP A 74 -1.49 9.55 6.30
CA TRP A 74 -0.77 8.72 7.28
C TRP A 74 -1.13 7.24 7.17
N SER A 75 -2.36 6.94 6.78
CA SER A 75 -2.86 5.59 6.58
C SER A 75 -2.19 4.85 5.41
N SER A 76 -1.59 5.59 4.48
CA SER A 76 -0.91 5.06 3.28
C SER A 76 0.61 5.19 3.35
N LEU A 77 1.15 5.75 4.44
CA LEU A 77 2.58 5.97 4.64
C LEU A 77 3.23 4.86 5.44
N GLU A 78 4.43 4.48 5.05
CA GLU A 78 5.39 3.75 5.88
C GLU A 78 6.70 4.54 5.93
N ILE A 79 7.20 4.84 7.13
CA ILE A 79 8.48 5.50 7.34
C ILE A 79 9.36 4.57 8.17
N SER A 80 10.55 4.24 7.69
CA SER A 80 11.46 3.28 8.34
C SER A 80 12.89 3.82 8.37
N LEU A 81 13.54 3.68 9.52
CA LEU A 81 14.96 3.99 9.73
C LEU A 81 15.78 2.71 9.78
N ILE A 82 16.70 2.55 8.84
CA ILE A 82 17.63 1.42 8.79
C ILE A 82 18.91 1.82 9.54
N ILE A 83 19.10 1.20 10.70
CA ILE A 83 20.25 1.45 11.59
C ILE A 83 20.90 0.10 11.89
N ASP A 84 22.21 -0.01 11.65
CA ASP A 84 22.96 -1.27 11.77
C ASP A 84 22.33 -2.46 11.01
N GLY A 85 21.70 -2.15 9.85
CA GLY A 85 21.02 -3.14 9.00
C GLY A 85 19.67 -3.64 9.56
N ARG A 86 19.14 -3.02 10.62
CA ARG A 86 17.81 -3.30 11.17
C ARG A 86 16.85 -2.19 10.75
N SER A 87 15.69 -2.57 10.23
CA SER A 87 14.59 -1.63 9.97
C SER A 87 13.87 -1.29 11.28
N ASN A 88 13.66 -0.01 11.53
CA ASN A 88 12.93 0.53 12.67
C ASN A 88 11.82 1.44 12.13
N THR A 89 10.60 0.93 12.07
CA THR A 89 9.46 1.68 11.52
C THR A 89 9.03 2.77 12.50
N CYS A 90 8.86 3.98 11.99
CA CYS A 90 8.36 5.14 12.71
C CYS A 90 6.85 5.27 12.54
N SER A 91 6.13 5.55 13.63
CA SER A 91 4.67 5.66 13.62
C SER A 91 4.17 6.54 14.78
N PHE A 92 2.85 6.71 14.90
CA PHE A 92 2.24 7.31 16.09
C PHE A 92 2.11 6.36 17.31
N GLY A 93 2.68 5.14 17.25
CA GLY A 93 2.84 4.31 18.45
C GLY A 93 3.07 2.82 18.23
N SER A 94 2.62 2.27 17.11
CA SER A 94 2.66 0.84 16.80
C SER A 94 3.19 0.60 15.39
N GLN A 95 3.90 -0.51 15.21
CA GLN A 95 4.40 -0.96 13.90
C GLN A 95 4.04 -2.43 13.68
N SER A 96 4.18 -2.87 12.43
CA SER A 96 4.17 -4.30 12.13
C SER A 96 5.33 -5.04 12.81
N ASN A 97 5.04 -6.25 13.30
CA ASN A 97 6.06 -7.12 13.86
C ASN A 97 6.94 -7.67 12.74
N SER A 98 8.24 -7.44 12.80
CA SER A 98 9.18 -7.94 11.79
C SER A 98 9.44 -9.46 11.88
N ASN A 99 8.95 -10.13 12.93
CA ASN A 99 9.10 -11.57 13.15
C ASN A 99 7.83 -12.36 12.79
N GLN A 100 6.96 -11.78 11.98
CA GLN A 100 5.77 -12.46 11.48
C GLN A 100 6.15 -13.79 10.81
N THR A 101 5.38 -14.83 11.11
CA THR A 101 5.49 -16.09 10.38
C THR A 101 5.02 -15.90 8.96
N SER A 102 5.84 -16.30 7.99
CA SER A 102 5.47 -16.31 6.58
C SER A 102 4.12 -17.01 6.38
N SER A 103 3.16 -16.26 5.83
CA SER A 103 1.80 -16.67 5.48
C SER A 103 1.47 -16.06 4.11
N LYS A 104 0.39 -16.52 3.49
CA LYS A 104 -0.14 -15.93 2.25
C LYS A 104 -0.87 -14.60 2.48
N VAL A 105 -1.07 -14.20 3.73
CA VAL A 105 -1.60 -12.89 4.11
C VAL A 105 -0.50 -12.16 4.85
N ASP A 106 -0.01 -11.07 4.27
CA ASP A 106 1.11 -10.28 4.79
C ASP A 106 0.64 -8.86 5.13
N PRO A 107 0.24 -8.59 6.38
CA PRO A 107 -0.25 -7.30 6.82
C PRO A 107 0.88 -6.36 7.24
N ASN A 108 0.80 -5.13 6.75
CA ASN A 108 1.69 -4.04 7.13
C ASN A 108 0.92 -2.88 7.75
N LEU A 109 1.28 -2.47 8.97
CA LEU A 109 0.62 -1.37 9.67
C LEU A 109 1.20 -0.03 9.22
N GLY A 110 0.34 0.87 8.74
CA GLY A 110 0.73 2.22 8.32
C GLY A 110 1.21 3.10 9.48
N ALA A 111 1.79 4.25 9.14
CA ALA A 111 2.31 5.23 10.08
C ALA A 111 1.25 5.76 11.06
N ASP A 112 -0.03 5.74 10.66
CA ASP A 112 -1.18 6.06 11.53
C ASP A 112 -1.37 5.08 12.70
N GLY A 113 -0.73 3.91 12.66
CA GLY A 113 -0.82 2.87 13.68
C GLY A 113 -2.19 2.18 13.77
N ALA A 114 -3.05 2.36 12.77
CA ALA A 114 -4.45 1.90 12.80
C ALA A 114 -4.95 1.30 11.48
N THR A 115 -4.32 1.65 10.34
CA THR A 115 -4.67 1.15 9.01
C THR A 115 -3.67 0.08 8.57
N PHE A 116 -4.17 -1.04 8.07
CA PHE A 116 -3.33 -2.07 7.48
C PHE A 116 -3.31 -1.95 5.96
N THR A 117 -2.12 -2.07 5.37
CA THR A 117 -1.93 -2.41 3.97
C THR A 117 -1.52 -3.87 3.90
N THR A 118 -2.34 -4.70 3.28
CA THR A 118 -2.20 -6.16 3.33
C THR A 118 -2.03 -6.70 1.93
N VAL A 119 -0.95 -7.46 1.74
CA VAL A 119 -0.66 -8.18 0.50
C VAL A 119 -1.16 -9.61 0.64
N ILE A 120 -1.94 -10.07 -0.34
CA ILE A 120 -2.49 -11.43 -0.37
C ILE A 120 -1.81 -12.21 -1.49
N ASP A 121 -1.09 -13.29 -1.18
CA ASP A 121 -0.63 -14.25 -2.19
C ASP A 121 -1.82 -15.07 -2.71
N ALA A 122 -2.26 -14.77 -3.93
CA ALA A 122 -3.32 -15.46 -4.65
C ALA A 122 -2.79 -16.19 -5.89
N THR A 123 -1.52 -16.60 -5.88
CA THR A 123 -0.81 -17.15 -7.05
C THR A 123 -1.28 -18.54 -7.46
N GLU A 124 -1.81 -19.33 -6.52
CA GLU A 124 -2.23 -20.71 -6.72
C GLU A 124 -3.54 -20.82 -7.51
N ASP A 125 -3.44 -21.27 -8.75
CA ASP A 125 -4.59 -21.44 -9.64
C ASP A 125 -5.56 -22.51 -9.13
N GLY A 126 -6.82 -22.13 -8.93
CA GLY A 126 -7.89 -23.05 -8.52
C GLY A 126 -7.96 -23.32 -7.01
N GLU A 127 -7.06 -22.72 -6.23
CA GLU A 127 -7.12 -22.67 -4.78
C GLU A 127 -7.40 -21.24 -4.31
N PHE A 128 -8.00 -21.10 -3.14
CA PHE A 128 -8.32 -19.81 -2.54
C PHE A 128 -7.39 -19.54 -1.36
N THR A 129 -6.85 -18.32 -1.30
CA THR A 129 -6.30 -17.75 -0.09
C THR A 129 -7.40 -17.04 0.66
N TYR A 130 -7.55 -17.34 1.95
CA TYR A 130 -8.63 -16.83 2.78
C TYR A 130 -8.09 -15.72 3.68
N LEU A 131 -8.77 -14.58 3.71
CA LEU A 131 -8.46 -13.48 4.61
C LEU A 131 -9.49 -13.43 5.73
N GLU A 132 -9.04 -13.58 6.98
CA GLU A 132 -9.78 -13.07 8.13
C GLU A 132 -9.42 -11.59 8.28
N LEU A 133 -10.34 -10.72 7.87
CA LEU A 133 -10.11 -9.27 7.77
C LEU A 133 -9.97 -8.60 9.14
N ALA A 134 -10.71 -9.03 10.16
CA ALA A 134 -10.63 -8.43 11.50
C ALA A 134 -9.31 -8.80 12.21
N GLU A 135 -8.81 -10.00 11.97
CA GLU A 135 -7.56 -10.48 12.57
C GLU A 135 -6.31 -10.16 11.73
N GLN A 136 -6.50 -9.77 10.46
CA GLN A 136 -5.41 -9.56 9.48
C GLN A 136 -4.52 -10.79 9.30
N LEU A 137 -5.14 -11.97 9.33
CA LEU A 137 -4.45 -13.25 9.22
C LEU A 137 -5.08 -14.13 8.13
N GLU A 138 -4.31 -15.14 7.70
CA GLU A 138 -4.83 -16.18 6.84
C GLU A 138 -5.92 -16.98 7.56
N GLY A 139 -7.11 -16.97 6.96
CA GLY A 139 -8.28 -17.69 7.41
C GLY A 139 -8.35 -19.12 6.88
N ASN A 140 -9.56 -19.64 6.76
CA ASN A 140 -9.84 -20.93 6.13
C ASN A 140 -11.24 -20.94 5.52
N ASP A 141 -11.64 -22.08 4.94
CA ASP A 141 -12.94 -22.28 4.28
C ASP A 141 -14.17 -22.01 5.17
N SER A 142 -13.98 -22.05 6.50
CA SER A 142 -15.02 -21.89 7.50
C SER A 142 -14.91 -20.55 8.26
N ASN A 143 -13.78 -19.86 8.16
CA ASN A 143 -13.52 -18.60 8.86
C ASN A 143 -12.73 -17.64 7.96
N TYR A 144 -13.46 -16.75 7.29
CA TYR A 144 -12.91 -15.72 6.40
C TYR A 144 -13.95 -14.64 6.15
N TRP A 145 -13.50 -13.46 5.77
CA TRP A 145 -14.34 -12.38 5.23
C TRP A 145 -14.26 -12.34 3.71
N MET A 146 -13.05 -12.49 3.19
CA MET A 146 -12.74 -12.44 1.77
C MET A 146 -11.90 -13.66 1.37
N LYS A 147 -12.06 -14.14 0.15
CA LYS A 147 -11.19 -15.18 -0.41
C LYS A 147 -10.75 -14.79 -1.82
N PHE A 148 -9.50 -15.11 -2.14
CA PHE A 148 -8.80 -14.63 -3.33
C PHE A 148 -8.23 -15.81 -4.13
N SER A 149 -8.39 -15.80 -5.45
CA SER A 149 -7.74 -16.74 -6.37
C SER A 149 -7.46 -16.02 -7.69
N SER A 150 -6.19 -15.75 -8.00
CA SER A 150 -5.83 -14.82 -9.08
C SER A 150 -6.62 -13.49 -8.96
N THR A 151 -7.46 -13.15 -9.94
CA THR A 151 -8.31 -11.94 -9.90
C THR A 151 -9.67 -12.17 -9.25
N ASP A 152 -10.02 -13.40 -8.90
CA ASP A 152 -11.35 -13.71 -8.39
C ASP A 152 -11.38 -13.48 -6.89
N VAL A 153 -12.25 -12.55 -6.48
CA VAL A 153 -12.47 -12.22 -5.07
C VAL A 153 -13.93 -12.43 -4.73
N PHE A 154 -14.18 -13.16 -3.65
CA PHE A 154 -15.52 -13.42 -3.14
C PHE A 154 -15.59 -13.07 -1.66
N LEU A 155 -16.76 -12.59 -1.23
CA LEU A 155 -17.07 -12.34 0.17
C LEU A 155 -17.70 -13.59 0.82
N ASN A 156 -17.58 -13.69 2.14
CA ASN A 156 -18.30 -14.71 2.91
C ASN A 156 -19.81 -14.41 2.91
N ASN A 157 -20.65 -15.44 3.04
CA ASN A 157 -22.11 -15.33 3.05
C ASN A 157 -22.67 -14.42 4.17
N ASP A 158 -21.96 -14.28 5.28
CA ASP A 158 -22.37 -13.46 6.43
C ASP A 158 -21.89 -12.00 6.32
N VAL A 159 -21.38 -11.59 5.16
CA VAL A 159 -20.88 -10.25 4.89
C VAL A 159 -21.93 -9.43 4.13
N ASN A 160 -22.20 -8.23 4.63
CA ASN A 160 -22.90 -7.18 3.91
C ASN A 160 -21.88 -6.15 3.39
N TRP A 161 -22.10 -5.59 2.21
CA TRP A 161 -21.12 -4.70 1.60
C TRP A 161 -21.73 -3.65 0.67
N THR A 162 -21.00 -2.58 0.42
CA THR A 162 -21.29 -1.63 -0.65
C THR A 162 -19.98 -1.11 -1.24
N PHE A 163 -20.01 -0.67 -2.49
CA PHE A 163 -18.87 0.00 -3.14
C PHE A 163 -19.22 1.46 -3.38
N VAL A 164 -18.42 2.36 -2.82
CA VAL A 164 -18.58 3.80 -3.01
C VAL A 164 -17.61 4.21 -4.12
N GLU A 165 -18.11 4.25 -5.35
CA GLU A 165 -17.35 4.58 -6.56
C GLU A 165 -16.75 5.99 -6.48
N GLY A 166 -15.46 6.10 -6.81
CA GLY A 166 -14.70 7.36 -6.85
C GLY A 166 -14.46 8.04 -5.50
N ALA A 167 -14.79 7.38 -4.39
CA ALA A 167 -14.50 7.91 -3.06
C ALA A 167 -13.05 7.64 -2.65
N ASP A 168 -12.43 8.63 -2.02
CA ASP A 168 -11.12 8.45 -1.41
C ASP A 168 -11.20 7.71 -0.08
N PHE A 169 -10.10 7.04 0.29
CA PHE A 169 -10.06 6.26 1.53
C PHE A 169 -10.36 7.13 2.77
N SER A 170 -9.90 8.39 2.79
CA SER A 170 -10.09 9.33 3.90
C SER A 170 -11.51 9.94 3.96
N GLU A 171 -12.26 9.90 2.86
CA GLU A 171 -13.63 10.45 2.78
C GLU A 171 -14.64 9.54 3.49
N ILE A 172 -14.37 8.23 3.53
CA ILE A 172 -15.21 7.26 4.25
C ILE A 172 -14.87 7.33 5.74
N LYS A 173 -15.66 8.14 6.46
CA LYS A 173 -15.52 8.41 7.91
C LYS A 173 -16.50 7.65 8.80
N GLY A 174 -17.50 6.99 8.20
CA GLY A 174 -18.51 6.23 8.93
C GLY A 174 -19.55 5.63 8.00
N THR A 175 -20.57 4.99 8.57
CA THR A 175 -21.48 4.12 7.81
C THR A 175 -22.86 4.74 7.53
N SER A 176 -23.09 5.96 8.04
CA SER A 176 -24.39 6.64 7.94
C SER A 176 -24.77 6.95 6.49
N GLY A 177 -25.91 6.44 6.05
CA GLY A 177 -26.45 6.69 4.70
C GLY A 177 -25.97 5.71 3.64
N LEU A 178 -25.18 4.70 4.00
CA LEU A 178 -24.79 3.62 3.10
C LEU A 178 -25.92 2.60 2.96
N GLU A 179 -26.18 2.18 1.72
CA GLU A 179 -27.07 1.04 1.42
C GLU A 179 -26.20 -0.18 1.13
N LEU A 180 -26.27 -1.19 2.01
CA LEU A 180 -25.52 -2.43 1.85
C LEU A 180 -26.30 -3.48 1.05
N SER A 181 -25.56 -4.20 0.22
CA SER A 181 -25.94 -5.45 -0.42
C SER A 181 -25.56 -6.63 0.47
N SER A 182 -26.41 -7.64 0.53
CA SER A 182 -26.11 -8.95 1.12
C SER A 182 -25.81 -10.02 0.04
N ASN A 183 -25.66 -9.61 -1.23
CA ASN A 183 -25.32 -10.54 -2.31
C ASN A 183 -23.83 -10.82 -2.31
N THR A 184 -23.46 -12.06 -2.03
CA THR A 184 -22.09 -12.56 -1.95
C THR A 184 -21.86 -13.78 -2.85
N ASP A 185 -22.87 -14.17 -3.63
CA ASP A 185 -22.80 -15.27 -4.60
C ASP A 185 -21.94 -14.89 -5.81
N ASP A 186 -21.89 -13.60 -6.14
CA ASP A 186 -21.16 -13.05 -7.28
C ASP A 186 -19.71 -12.70 -6.90
N ARG A 187 -18.82 -12.83 -7.88
CA ARG A 187 -17.44 -12.32 -7.79
C ARG A 187 -17.48 -10.80 -7.65
N LEU A 188 -16.61 -10.23 -6.82
CA LEU A 188 -16.44 -8.78 -6.76
C LEU A 188 -15.84 -8.25 -8.06
N GLU A 189 -16.49 -7.25 -8.63
CA GLU A 189 -15.99 -6.48 -9.77
C GLU A 189 -15.06 -5.37 -9.26
N TRP A 190 -13.89 -5.76 -8.77
CA TRP A 190 -12.92 -4.87 -8.09
C TRP A 190 -11.89 -4.25 -9.03
N TYR A 191 -11.85 -4.63 -10.30
CA TYR A 191 -10.85 -4.16 -11.26
C TYR A 191 -11.41 -3.93 -12.66
N THR A 192 -10.65 -3.16 -13.43
CA THR A 192 -10.75 -3.05 -14.89
C THR A 192 -9.46 -3.57 -15.51
N TYR A 193 -9.56 -4.22 -16.68
CA TYR A 193 -8.39 -4.70 -17.40
C TYR A 193 -7.97 -3.71 -18.49
N ASP A 194 -6.80 -3.07 -18.35
CA ASP A 194 -6.24 -2.25 -19.41
C ASP A 194 -5.56 -3.13 -20.47
N MET A 195 -6.23 -3.25 -21.63
CA MET A 195 -5.71 -3.99 -22.79
C MET A 195 -4.50 -3.33 -23.45
N SER A 196 -4.23 -2.06 -23.18
CA SER A 196 -3.13 -1.29 -23.78
C SER A 196 -1.79 -1.70 -23.18
N VAL A 197 -1.76 -1.83 -21.85
CA VAL A 197 -0.57 -2.20 -21.07
C VAL A 197 -0.66 -3.60 -20.47
N HIS A 198 -1.77 -4.31 -20.69
CA HIS A 198 -2.05 -5.64 -20.14
C HIS A 198 -2.01 -5.69 -18.61
N ARG A 199 -2.59 -4.66 -17.97
CA ARG A 199 -2.63 -4.49 -16.51
C ARG A 199 -4.01 -4.74 -15.94
N VAL A 200 -4.04 -5.19 -14.69
CA VAL A 200 -5.23 -5.26 -13.85
C VAL A 200 -5.19 -4.05 -12.92
N ASP A 201 -6.11 -3.12 -13.14
CA ASP A 201 -6.14 -1.86 -12.40
C ASP A 201 -7.37 -1.89 -11.48
N PRO A 202 -7.20 -1.74 -10.16
CA PRO A 202 -8.33 -1.64 -9.25
C PRO A 202 -9.31 -0.54 -9.67
N ASN A 203 -10.60 -0.81 -9.48
CA ASN A 203 -11.63 0.20 -9.69
C ASN A 203 -11.51 1.29 -8.62
N ASP A 204 -11.62 2.55 -9.05
CA ASP A 204 -11.53 3.71 -8.16
C ASP A 204 -12.73 3.77 -7.20
N GLY A 205 -12.45 3.69 -5.90
CA GLY A 205 -13.44 3.74 -4.84
C GLY A 205 -13.09 2.87 -3.64
N VAL A 206 -14.03 2.81 -2.70
CA VAL A 206 -13.85 2.13 -1.41
C VAL A 206 -15.01 1.18 -1.14
N TYR A 207 -14.68 -0.07 -0.81
CA TYR A 207 -15.65 -1.01 -0.27
C TYR A 207 -15.89 -0.71 1.20
N VAL A 208 -17.16 -0.67 1.62
CA VAL A 208 -17.53 -0.71 3.03
C VAL A 208 -18.15 -2.06 3.30
N ILE A 209 -17.57 -2.77 4.25
CA ILE A 209 -17.88 -4.17 4.54
C ILE A 209 -18.30 -4.29 6.01
N GLU A 210 -19.38 -5.04 6.24
CA GLU A 210 -19.96 -5.29 7.55
C GLU A 210 -20.15 -6.79 7.78
N SER A 211 -19.79 -7.25 8.97
CA SER A 211 -20.25 -8.54 9.47
C SER A 211 -20.30 -8.52 10.99
N ASN A 212 -21.36 -9.08 11.56
CA ASN A 212 -21.57 -9.15 13.01
C ASN A 212 -21.40 -7.81 13.75
N ASN A 213 -21.85 -6.71 13.11
CA ASN A 213 -21.74 -5.35 13.62
C ASN A 213 -20.29 -4.80 13.71
N SER A 214 -19.33 -5.47 13.08
CA SER A 214 -17.98 -4.94 12.81
C SER A 214 -17.95 -4.36 11.41
N TRP A 215 -17.43 -3.13 11.29
CA TRP A 215 -17.41 -2.36 10.05
C TRP A 215 -15.99 -2.00 9.66
N TYR A 216 -15.68 -2.21 8.39
CA TYR A 216 -14.38 -1.89 7.81
C TYR A 216 -14.56 -1.20 6.46
N LYS A 217 -13.63 -0.30 6.14
CA LYS A 217 -13.41 0.16 4.78
C LYS A 217 -12.23 -0.57 4.17
N VAL A 218 -12.35 -0.93 2.90
CA VAL A 218 -11.34 -1.66 2.12
C VAL A 218 -11.14 -0.97 0.77
N LYS A 219 -9.91 -0.55 0.46
CA LYS A 219 -9.53 -0.04 -0.86
C LYS A 219 -8.54 -1.00 -1.50
N PHE A 220 -8.77 -1.41 -2.75
CA PHE A 220 -7.78 -2.16 -3.51
C PHE A 220 -6.76 -1.18 -4.09
N LEU A 221 -5.48 -1.45 -3.86
CA LEU A 221 -4.37 -0.61 -4.32
C LEU A 221 -3.70 -1.21 -5.56
N SER A 222 -3.44 -2.52 -5.53
CA SER A 222 -2.68 -3.17 -6.60
C SER A 222 -3.10 -4.64 -6.77
N TYR A 223 -2.76 -5.21 -7.92
CA TYR A 223 -2.76 -6.65 -8.19
C TYR A 223 -1.35 -7.27 -8.21
N TYR A 224 -0.34 -6.43 -8.06
CA TYR A 224 1.06 -6.73 -8.23
C TYR A 224 1.83 -6.43 -6.94
N ASN A 225 2.79 -7.28 -6.60
CA ASN A 225 3.71 -7.03 -5.48
C ASN A 225 4.80 -6.02 -5.88
N SER A 226 5.72 -5.73 -4.95
CA SER A 226 6.83 -4.78 -5.17
C SER A 226 7.86 -5.23 -6.22
N GLU A 227 7.86 -6.52 -6.60
CA GLU A 227 8.66 -7.06 -7.70
C GLU A 227 7.92 -7.07 -9.05
N ASP A 228 6.73 -6.45 -9.11
CA ASP A 228 5.84 -6.40 -10.26
C ASP A 228 5.26 -7.77 -10.68
N GLU A 229 5.26 -8.74 -9.77
CA GLU A 229 4.65 -10.05 -9.98
C GLU A 229 3.14 -9.96 -9.76
N SER A 230 2.36 -10.51 -10.68
CA SER A 230 0.89 -10.51 -10.61
C SER A 230 0.35 -11.54 -9.61
N ARG A 231 -0.94 -11.42 -9.26
CA ARG A 231 -1.66 -12.31 -8.31
C ARG A 231 -1.28 -12.06 -6.85
N TYR A 232 -0.91 -10.81 -6.57
CA TYR A 232 -0.72 -10.30 -5.22
C TYR A 232 -1.66 -9.12 -4.99
N PRO A 233 -2.98 -9.33 -4.86
CA PRO A 233 -3.88 -8.24 -4.48
C PRO A 233 -3.40 -7.55 -3.21
N THR A 234 -3.20 -6.24 -3.29
CA THR A 234 -2.84 -5.39 -2.16
C THR A 234 -4.04 -4.53 -1.80
N ILE A 235 -4.45 -4.56 -0.54
CA ILE A 235 -5.62 -3.84 -0.05
C ILE A 235 -5.29 -3.02 1.21
N GLN A 236 -5.89 -1.85 1.32
CA GLN A 236 -5.84 -0.99 2.50
C GLN A 236 -7.12 -1.17 3.32
N ILE A 237 -6.99 -1.37 4.63
CA ILE A 237 -8.08 -1.77 5.52
C ILE A 237 -8.05 -0.94 6.81
N ALA A 238 -9.17 -0.32 7.16
CA ALA A 238 -9.35 0.37 8.43
C ALA A 238 -10.74 0.14 9.01
N ALA A 239 -10.82 0.12 10.34
CA ALA A 239 -12.08 0.02 11.07
C ALA A 239 -12.91 1.31 10.98
N LEU A 240 -14.24 1.18 10.97
CA LEU A 240 -15.20 2.28 10.97
C LEU A 240 -16.06 2.28 12.24
N ASP A 241 -16.62 3.45 12.56
CA ASP A 241 -17.63 3.64 13.62
C ASP A 241 -17.27 3.05 15.00
N GLY A 242 -15.98 3.08 15.34
CA GLY A 242 -15.48 2.56 16.62
C GLY A 242 -15.48 1.03 16.70
N THR A 243 -15.54 0.35 15.56
CA THR A 243 -15.32 -1.10 15.47
C THR A 243 -13.98 -1.46 16.11
N ILE A 244 -13.98 -2.48 16.97
CA ILE A 244 -12.75 -3.04 17.50
C ILE A 244 -12.02 -3.73 16.35
N PHE A 245 -10.72 -3.46 16.21
CA PHE A 245 -9.87 -4.10 15.21
C PHE A 245 -8.89 -5.05 15.92
N PRO A 246 -9.24 -6.33 16.14
CA PRO A 246 -8.45 -7.28 16.93
C PRO A 246 -6.98 -7.39 16.52
N ALA A 247 -6.69 -7.26 15.22
CA ALA A 247 -5.34 -7.25 14.68
C ALA A 247 -4.39 -6.26 15.39
N LEU A 248 -4.88 -5.09 15.82
CA LEU A 248 -4.07 -4.07 16.50
C LEU A 248 -3.60 -4.51 17.90
N GLU A 249 -4.28 -5.47 18.52
CA GLU A 249 -3.91 -6.03 19.83
C GLU A 249 -3.15 -7.36 19.70
N ASN A 250 -2.93 -7.85 18.48
CA ASN A 250 -2.26 -9.13 18.25
C ASN A 250 -0.72 -8.95 18.22
N PRO A 251 0.03 -9.43 19.24
CA PRO A 251 1.48 -9.26 19.32
C PRO A 251 2.26 -10.04 18.25
N GLU A 252 1.63 -10.98 17.55
CA GLU A 252 2.26 -11.73 16.46
C GLU A 252 2.44 -10.86 15.21
N ILE A 253 1.58 -9.85 15.02
CA ILE A 253 1.59 -8.97 13.83
C ILE A 253 1.80 -7.49 14.17
N VAL A 254 1.52 -7.04 15.40
CA VAL A 254 1.70 -5.65 15.82
C VAL A 254 2.53 -5.57 17.10
N VAL A 255 3.51 -4.67 17.13
CA VAL A 255 4.33 -4.38 18.32
C VAL A 255 4.51 -2.87 18.49
N PRO A 256 4.87 -2.38 19.69
CA PRO A 256 5.22 -0.97 19.86
C PRO A 256 6.33 -0.55 18.89
N SER A 257 6.15 0.60 18.26
CA SER A 257 7.15 1.16 17.35
C SER A 257 8.34 1.73 18.15
N PRO A 258 9.59 1.45 17.76
CA PRO A 258 10.78 1.96 18.43
C PRO A 258 11.08 3.41 18.05
N CYS A 259 10.34 3.99 17.11
CA CYS A 259 10.51 5.34 16.59
C CYS A 259 9.14 6.05 16.54
N LEU A 260 8.99 7.17 17.25
CA LEU A 260 7.78 7.99 17.19
C LEU A 260 7.89 9.05 16.11
N ILE A 261 6.79 9.23 15.39
CA ILE A 261 6.53 10.44 14.61
C ILE A 261 5.96 11.48 15.57
N VAL A 262 6.61 12.64 15.62
CA VAL A 262 6.16 13.81 16.38
C VAL A 262 5.92 14.95 15.39
N THR A 263 4.69 15.44 15.33
CA THR A 263 4.31 16.65 14.58
C THR A 263 3.68 17.67 15.53
N ASP A 264 3.81 18.95 15.18
CA ASP A 264 3.14 20.07 15.84
C ASP A 264 1.75 20.35 15.23
N ASP A 265 1.37 19.67 14.14
CA ASP A 265 0.07 19.84 13.47
C ASP A 265 -1.06 19.12 14.24
N LEU A 266 -2.26 19.68 14.10
CA LEU A 266 -3.51 19.14 14.61
C LEU A 266 -4.23 18.25 13.58
N ASP A 267 -3.82 18.28 12.31
CA ASP A 267 -4.32 17.31 11.33
C ASP A 267 -3.80 15.91 11.66
N THR A 268 -4.73 14.99 11.89
CA THR A 268 -4.42 13.60 12.22
C THR A 268 -4.60 12.67 11.02
N LEU A 269 -4.94 13.20 9.85
CA LEU A 269 -5.24 12.40 8.64
C LEU A 269 -4.07 12.33 7.68
N SER A 270 -3.33 13.43 7.51
CA SER A 270 -2.25 13.56 6.54
C SER A 270 -0.98 14.17 7.13
N TRP A 271 0.14 13.79 6.54
CA TRP A 271 1.37 14.57 6.55
C TRP A 271 1.19 15.72 5.57
N ASN A 272 1.02 16.93 6.07
CA ASN A 272 0.77 18.12 5.25
C ASN A 272 2.02 18.55 4.48
N ALA A 273 1.82 19.10 3.28
CA ALA A 273 2.90 19.51 2.39
C ALA A 273 3.88 20.52 3.02
N ASP A 274 3.37 21.40 3.89
CA ASP A 274 4.10 22.51 4.49
C ASP A 274 4.58 22.25 5.93
N GLU A 275 4.38 21.04 6.45
CA GLU A 275 4.80 20.68 7.80
C GLU A 275 6.13 19.90 7.86
N LYS A 276 6.73 19.91 9.06
CA LYS A 276 7.89 19.10 9.38
C LYS A 276 7.51 18.08 10.45
N ILE A 277 7.99 16.86 10.29
CA ILE A 277 7.89 15.83 11.32
C ILE A 277 9.25 15.56 11.95
N SER A 278 9.25 15.24 13.24
CA SER A 278 10.41 14.77 13.97
C SER A 278 10.31 13.27 14.21
N LEU A 279 11.39 12.55 13.93
CA LEU A 279 11.52 11.13 14.23
C LEU A 279 12.31 10.97 15.53
N VAL A 280 11.70 10.37 16.54
CA VAL A 280 12.23 10.32 17.91
C VAL A 280 12.28 8.87 18.40
N GLU A 281 13.32 8.49 19.12
CA GLU A 281 13.37 7.17 19.77
C GLU A 281 12.21 6.96 20.75
N ASN A 282 11.75 5.71 20.89
CA ASN A 282 10.60 5.36 21.72
C ASN A 282 10.91 4.26 22.73
N GLY A 283 11.68 4.62 23.76
CA GLY A 283 12.00 3.70 24.83
C GLY A 283 13.08 2.66 24.48
N ILE A 284 13.71 2.79 23.31
CA ILE A 284 14.82 1.97 22.83
C ILE A 284 15.90 2.92 22.30
N ASP A 285 17.14 2.73 22.77
CA ASP A 285 18.34 3.38 22.23
C ASP A 285 18.63 2.78 20.85
N LEU A 286 18.34 3.56 19.80
CA LEU A 286 18.58 3.21 18.40
C LEU A 286 19.95 3.70 17.93
N CYS A 287 20.40 4.86 18.42
CA CYS A 287 21.66 5.48 18.04
C CYS A 287 22.46 5.97 19.26
N ASN A 288 23.58 5.28 19.56
CA ASN A 288 24.49 5.65 20.64
C ASN A 288 25.88 6.04 20.13
N GLY A 289 26.14 7.34 20.05
CA GLY A 289 27.32 7.92 19.43
C GLY A 289 27.15 8.04 17.92
N LYS A 290 28.26 8.02 17.18
CA LYS A 290 28.25 8.16 15.72
C LYS A 290 27.36 7.08 15.08
N CYS A 291 26.29 7.51 14.42
CA CYS A 291 25.26 6.66 13.86
C CYS A 291 25.05 6.99 12.38
N VAL A 292 24.86 5.98 11.54
CA VAL A 292 24.45 6.17 10.13
C VAL A 292 23.03 5.64 10.00
N ILE A 293 22.14 6.52 9.56
CA ILE A 293 20.71 6.24 9.43
C ILE A 293 20.39 6.25 7.94
N ALA A 294 19.95 5.11 7.39
CA ALA A 294 19.33 5.10 6.07
C ALA A 294 17.81 5.26 6.21
N ILE A 295 17.23 6.12 5.39
CA ILE A 295 15.81 6.47 5.45
C ILE A 295 15.11 5.73 4.32
N LYS A 296 14.01 5.05 4.64
CA LYS A 296 13.11 4.44 3.66
C LYS A 296 11.70 4.96 3.91
N VAL A 297 11.07 5.50 2.87
CA VAL A 297 9.66 5.92 2.92
C VAL A 297 8.93 5.30 1.76
N GLU A 298 7.75 4.74 2.03
CA GLU A 298 6.82 4.26 1.00
C GLU A 298 5.47 4.96 1.18
N PHE A 299 4.84 5.31 0.07
CA PHE A 299 3.47 5.80 0.01
C PHE A 299 2.68 4.92 -0.95
N GLU A 300 1.57 4.35 -0.46
CA GLU A 300 0.76 3.39 -1.22
C GLU A 300 1.60 2.20 -1.76
N THR A 301 2.57 1.74 -0.97
CA THR A 301 3.56 0.69 -1.30
C THR A 301 4.63 1.06 -2.34
N ILE A 302 4.63 2.30 -2.82
CA ILE A 302 5.62 2.81 -3.77
C ILE A 302 6.69 3.63 -3.01
N PRO A 303 7.99 3.37 -3.23
CA PRO A 303 9.05 4.16 -2.62
C PRO A 303 8.97 5.64 -2.98
N VAL A 304 9.10 6.51 -1.98
CA VAL A 304 9.16 7.97 -2.14
C VAL A 304 10.61 8.40 -2.35
N GLU A 305 10.84 9.41 -3.19
CA GLU A 305 12.17 9.97 -3.42
C GLU A 305 12.68 10.73 -2.18
N ILE A 306 13.98 10.62 -1.88
CA ILE A 306 14.63 11.24 -0.72
C ILE A 306 15.94 11.89 -1.20
N GLU A 307 16.15 13.19 -0.93
CA GLU A 307 17.31 13.95 -1.43
C GLU A 307 18.64 13.34 -0.95
N ASP A 308 18.72 13.00 0.34
CA ASP A 308 19.86 12.32 0.97
C ASP A 308 19.35 11.13 1.81
N SER A 309 19.22 9.96 1.19
CA SER A 309 18.65 8.76 1.85
C SER A 309 19.52 8.17 2.97
N GLU A 310 20.75 8.66 3.17
CA GLU A 310 21.64 8.26 4.26
C GLU A 310 22.22 9.48 4.98
N VAL A 311 22.03 9.54 6.30
CA VAL A 311 22.47 10.66 7.13
C VAL A 311 23.35 10.13 8.27
N GLU A 312 24.48 10.81 8.53
CA GLU A 312 25.33 10.55 9.69
C GLU A 312 25.05 11.57 10.79
N ILE A 313 24.77 11.07 12.01
CA ILE A 313 24.54 11.88 13.22
C ILE A 313 25.47 11.49 14.37
#